data_AF-V4GWU4-F1
#
_entry.id   AF-V4GWU4-F1
#
_cell.length_a   1.000
_cell.length_b   1.000
_cell.length_c   1.000
_cell.angle_alpha   90.00
_cell.angle_beta   90.00
_cell.angle_gamma   90.00
#
_symmetry.space_group_name_H-M   'P 1'
#
loop_
_entity.id
_entity.type
_entity.pdbx_description
1 polymer ?
#
loop_
_entity_poly.entity_id
_entity_poly.type
_entity_poly.pdbx_seq_one_letter_code
_entity_poly.pdbx_strand_id
1 'polypeptide(L)'
;MRIAVGLCLLAVLGGLAGCVGPSAGGTPTPTPPPVDAGDVATPDPTPTPDPGPARASAAAASNPWNADPVTVAVVAPATDGRDYRPLVERALAFWENESTGYGLDYRVVDDADAADADVRVRFVDDIVRCSGIHSERDVGCADYVPRGAAAPDPTAVRVETGYTNESTVETLTHEVGHTLGYEHDDADEYPFMAAETRKVRLPTPNATSLANPWKKDSLRVYAAYPDIMETQRLEYVEGVERAVDYYRTDESSTLPAGVDLRLTDNRSEADIVVEFTRTGTATSVGRRYGYNVDADPAFEQFTRYEITVNNIDRDRIGWHVGYWLGWAFGAESHEDLPPPFDDPEEDDREDW
;
A
#
# COMPACT_ATOMS: atom_id res chain seq x y z
N MET A 1 8.75 -38.33 25.37
CA MET A 1 9.44 -38.87 24.18
C MET A 1 9.90 -37.67 23.36
N ARG A 2 11.20 -37.36 23.40
CA ARG A 2 11.79 -36.18 22.74
C ARG A 2 12.39 -36.62 21.41
N ILE A 3 11.98 -36.01 20.30
CA ILE A 3 12.58 -36.23 18.99
C ILE A 3 13.31 -34.95 18.59
N ALA A 4 14.62 -35.06 18.43
CA ALA A 4 15.52 -34.06 17.91
C ALA A 4 16.11 -34.61 16.60
N VAL A 5 15.94 -33.90 15.49
CA VAL A 5 16.62 -34.08 14.19
C VAL A 5 16.49 -32.71 13.51
N GLY A 6 17.48 -32.05 12.92
CA GLY A 6 18.87 -32.35 12.62
C GLY A 6 19.29 -31.28 11.59
N LEU A 7 20.22 -30.41 11.97
CA LEU A 7 20.69 -29.25 11.19
C LEU A 7 21.61 -29.74 10.06
N CYS A 8 21.25 -29.49 8.79
CA CYS A 8 22.14 -29.75 7.64
C CYS A 8 22.91 -28.48 7.27
N LEU A 9 24.20 -28.47 7.62
CA LEU A 9 25.20 -27.55 7.08
C LEU A 9 25.60 -28.03 5.68
N LEU A 10 25.51 -27.16 4.66
CA LEU A 10 26.18 -27.36 3.38
C LEU A 10 27.33 -26.34 3.26
N ALA A 11 28.56 -26.84 3.35
CA ALA A 11 29.77 -26.15 2.97
C ALA A 11 30.15 -26.59 1.55
N VAL A 12 30.36 -25.64 0.64
CA VAL A 12 31.06 -25.88 -0.63
C VAL A 12 32.17 -24.84 -0.75
N LEU A 13 33.40 -25.33 -0.67
CA LEU A 13 34.64 -24.62 -0.96
C LEU A 13 35.13 -25.05 -2.35
N GLY A 14 35.69 -24.10 -3.11
CA GLY A 14 36.79 -24.37 -4.05
C GLY A 14 36.57 -23.93 -5.50
N GLY A 15 37.40 -23.00 -5.97
CA GLY A 15 37.55 -22.70 -7.40
C GLY A 15 38.38 -21.44 -7.71
N LEU A 16 39.70 -21.58 -7.70
CA LEU A 16 40.72 -20.58 -8.06
C LEU A 16 40.85 -20.38 -9.59
N ALA A 17 40.97 -19.13 -10.04
CA ALA A 17 41.78 -18.61 -11.17
C ALA A 17 41.34 -17.14 -11.41
N GLY A 18 42.15 -16.07 -11.42
CA GLY A 18 43.55 -15.91 -11.79
C GLY A 18 43.63 -15.21 -13.15
N CYS A 19 43.84 -13.89 -13.18
CA CYS A 19 44.54 -13.20 -14.27
C CYS A 19 45.04 -11.81 -13.85
N VAL A 20 46.26 -11.52 -14.30
CA VAL A 20 47.21 -10.47 -13.91
C VAL A 20 47.15 -9.30 -14.89
N GLY A 21 47.27 -8.06 -14.38
CA GLY A 21 47.98 -6.86 -14.91
C GLY A 21 47.83 -6.40 -16.38
N PRO A 22 48.11 -5.11 -16.71
CA PRO A 22 49.31 -4.41 -16.21
C PRO A 22 49.13 -2.94 -15.78
N SER A 23 50.04 -2.49 -14.93
CA SER A 23 50.43 -1.09 -14.73
C SER A 23 51.67 -0.78 -15.58
N ALA A 24 51.72 0.38 -16.25
CA ALA A 24 52.92 1.18 -16.47
C ALA A 24 52.59 2.45 -17.29
N GLY A 25 53.17 3.59 -16.90
CA GLY A 25 53.29 4.76 -17.77
C GLY A 25 53.22 6.09 -17.02
N GLY A 26 54.35 6.54 -16.47
CA GLY A 26 54.48 7.88 -15.89
C GLY A 26 54.93 8.95 -16.89
N THR A 27 54.59 10.20 -16.54
CA THR A 27 55.37 11.46 -16.72
C THR A 27 55.35 12.09 -18.14
N PRO A 28 55.51 13.43 -18.36
CA PRO A 28 55.69 14.59 -17.46
C PRO A 28 54.69 15.76 -17.64
N THR A 29 54.71 16.67 -16.66
CA THR A 29 54.28 18.07 -16.72
C THR A 29 55.10 18.90 -17.71
N PRO A 30 54.50 19.74 -18.57
CA PRO A 30 55.20 20.79 -19.28
C PRO A 30 55.11 22.14 -18.54
N THR A 31 56.28 22.68 -18.20
CA THR A 31 56.50 24.08 -17.81
C THR A 31 56.51 24.97 -19.07
N PRO A 32 55.73 26.05 -19.13
CA PRO A 32 55.89 27.04 -20.20
C PRO A 32 57.06 28.01 -19.94
N PRO A 33 57.76 28.46 -21.01
CA PRO A 33 58.92 29.36 -20.97
C PRO A 33 58.54 30.83 -20.67
N PRO A 34 59.53 31.69 -20.34
CA PRO A 34 59.30 33.09 -20.01
C PRO A 34 59.00 33.90 -21.27
N VAL A 35 58.06 34.85 -21.17
CA VAL A 35 57.80 35.84 -22.23
C VAL A 35 58.39 37.18 -21.80
N ASP A 36 59.24 37.68 -22.68
CA ASP A 36 60.00 38.92 -22.58
C ASP A 36 59.12 40.16 -22.85
N ALA A 37 59.60 41.30 -22.38
CA ALA A 37 58.94 42.60 -22.36
C ALA A 37 58.61 43.14 -23.76
N GLY A 38 57.38 43.63 -23.91
CA GLY A 38 56.92 44.37 -25.08
C GLY A 38 55.97 45.49 -24.69
N ASP A 39 56.46 46.71 -24.91
CA ASP A 39 55.83 48.03 -25.01
C ASP A 39 54.59 48.43 -24.19
N VAL A 40 54.83 49.53 -23.47
CA VAL A 40 53.92 50.43 -22.77
C VAL A 40 52.82 50.94 -23.70
N ALA A 41 51.57 50.65 -23.36
CA ALA A 41 50.41 51.43 -23.76
C ALA A 41 49.64 51.85 -22.50
N THR A 42 49.59 53.16 -22.24
CA THR A 42 48.85 53.79 -21.14
C THR A 42 47.34 53.64 -21.37
N PRO A 43 46.57 53.00 -20.47
CA PRO A 43 45.12 53.16 -20.43
C PRO A 43 44.73 54.32 -19.51
N ASP A 44 43.75 55.11 -19.97
CA ASP A 44 43.07 56.20 -19.26
C ASP A 44 42.57 55.80 -17.85
N PRO A 45 42.42 56.76 -16.91
CA PRO A 45 41.96 56.48 -15.56
C PRO A 45 40.53 55.91 -15.58
N THR A 46 40.39 54.68 -15.08
CA THR A 46 39.11 54.03 -14.80
C THR A 46 38.38 54.81 -13.69
N PRO A 47 37.09 55.17 -13.85
CA PRO A 47 36.32 55.77 -12.79
C PRO A 47 36.17 54.78 -11.63
N THR A 48 36.52 55.23 -10.42
CA THR A 48 36.31 54.51 -9.16
C THR A 48 34.85 54.06 -9.06
N PRO A 49 34.55 52.77 -8.81
CA PRO A 49 33.20 52.37 -8.46
C PRO A 49 32.86 52.96 -7.11
N ASP A 50 31.80 53.76 -7.08
CA ASP A 50 31.10 54.21 -5.88
C ASP A 50 30.79 52.96 -5.02
N PRO A 51 31.15 52.90 -3.72
CA PRO A 51 30.73 51.82 -2.85
C PRO A 51 29.23 51.95 -2.64
N GLY A 52 28.47 51.31 -3.54
CA GLY A 52 27.04 51.10 -3.36
C GLY A 52 26.78 50.51 -1.97
N PRO A 53 25.65 50.85 -1.34
CA PRO A 53 25.39 50.44 0.04
C PRO A 53 25.54 48.94 0.14
N ALA A 54 26.45 48.50 1.02
CA ALA A 54 26.64 47.11 1.35
C ALA A 54 25.26 46.51 1.63
N ARG A 55 24.86 45.56 0.78
CA ARG A 55 23.65 44.75 0.99
C ARG A 55 23.81 44.18 2.38
N ALA A 56 22.99 44.65 3.32
CA ALA A 56 22.96 44.10 4.67
C ALA A 56 22.83 42.58 4.51
N SER A 57 23.83 41.84 5.02
CA SER A 57 23.73 40.40 5.15
C SER A 57 22.42 40.15 5.89
N ALA A 58 21.47 39.47 5.24
CA ALA A 58 20.34 38.91 5.96
C ALA A 58 20.93 38.13 7.14
N ALA A 59 20.42 38.36 8.36
CA ALA A 59 20.83 37.55 9.49
C ALA A 59 20.54 36.08 9.13
N ALA A 60 21.46 35.18 9.49
CA ALA A 60 21.25 33.76 9.35
C ALA A 60 19.93 33.39 10.04
N ALA A 61 19.00 32.73 9.32
CA ALA A 61 17.75 32.27 9.91
C ALA A 61 18.08 31.24 11.00
N SER A 62 17.41 31.32 12.14
CA SER A 62 17.73 30.49 13.30
C SER A 62 17.06 29.11 13.23
N ASN A 63 16.96 28.49 12.06
CA ASN A 63 16.36 27.18 11.84
C ASN A 63 17.36 26.22 11.14
N PRO A 64 17.09 24.90 11.10
CA PRO A 64 18.02 23.92 10.54
C PRO A 64 18.46 24.13 9.08
N TRP A 65 17.63 24.82 8.28
CA TRP A 65 17.90 25.11 6.87
C TRP A 65 18.58 26.47 6.65
N ASN A 66 18.66 27.32 7.68
CA ASN A 66 19.15 28.68 7.57
C ASN A 66 18.42 29.47 6.44
N ALA A 67 17.12 29.19 6.25
CA ALA A 67 16.26 29.76 5.21
C ALA A 67 15.05 30.48 5.84
N ASP A 68 14.59 31.57 5.24
CA ASP A 68 13.41 32.33 5.66
C ASP A 68 12.74 32.99 4.44
N PRO A 69 11.60 32.47 3.93
CA PRO A 69 10.88 31.28 4.41
C PRO A 69 11.58 29.96 4.02
N VAL A 70 11.31 28.89 4.76
CA VAL A 70 11.68 27.51 4.40
C VAL A 70 10.76 27.02 3.29
N THR A 71 11.33 26.63 2.15
CA THR A 71 10.58 26.21 0.97
C THR A 71 10.26 24.72 0.99
N VAL A 72 9.01 24.37 0.65
CA VAL A 72 8.53 22.99 0.71
C VAL A 72 7.98 22.57 -0.65
N ALA A 73 8.56 21.54 -1.25
CA ALA A 73 8.04 20.90 -2.46
C ALA A 73 7.08 19.78 -2.10
N VAL A 74 5.96 19.71 -2.82
CA VAL A 74 4.97 18.62 -2.71
C VAL A 74 5.02 17.78 -3.98
N VAL A 75 5.34 16.50 -3.84
CA VAL A 75 5.43 15.56 -4.96
C VAL A 75 4.42 14.43 -4.72
N ALA A 76 3.43 14.30 -5.58
CA ALA A 76 2.40 13.28 -5.47
C ALA A 76 2.33 12.38 -6.73
N PRO A 77 1.82 11.14 -6.62
CA PRO A 77 1.58 10.30 -7.78
C PRO A 77 0.52 10.93 -8.69
N ALA A 78 0.82 11.07 -9.98
CA ALA A 78 -0.12 11.67 -10.94
C ALA A 78 -1.46 10.91 -11.07
N THR A 79 -1.50 9.66 -10.60
CA THR A 79 -2.64 8.74 -10.74
C THR A 79 -3.68 8.86 -9.64
N ASP A 80 -3.40 9.51 -8.52
CA ASP A 80 -4.34 9.53 -7.38
C ASP A 80 -5.35 10.69 -7.43
N GLY A 81 -5.06 11.75 -8.20
CA GLY A 81 -5.95 12.89 -8.44
C GLY A 81 -6.27 13.75 -7.21
N ARG A 82 -5.63 13.52 -6.07
CA ARG A 82 -5.85 14.21 -4.80
C ARG A 82 -4.92 15.42 -4.68
N ASP A 83 -5.49 16.55 -4.29
CA ASP A 83 -4.71 17.74 -3.97
C ASP A 83 -4.19 17.67 -2.53
N TYR A 84 -2.89 17.39 -2.39
CA TYR A 84 -2.21 17.30 -1.10
C TYR A 84 -1.68 18.64 -0.59
N ARG A 85 -1.57 19.67 -1.42
CA ARG A 85 -0.99 20.97 -1.04
C ARG A 85 -1.71 21.56 0.19
N PRO A 86 -3.06 21.61 0.26
CA PRO A 86 -3.74 22.13 1.44
C PRO A 86 -3.48 21.32 2.73
N LEU A 87 -3.17 20.03 2.62
CA LEU A 87 -2.87 19.17 3.77
C LEU A 87 -1.45 19.45 4.29
N VAL A 88 -0.50 19.64 3.38
CA VAL A 88 0.87 20.05 3.71
C VAL A 88 0.87 21.43 4.35
N GLU A 89 0.18 22.41 3.76
CA GLU A 89 0.04 23.76 4.33
C GLU A 89 -0.55 23.73 5.75
N ARG A 90 -1.57 22.90 6.00
CA ARG A 90 -2.14 22.73 7.34
C ARG A 90 -1.15 22.17 8.36
N ALA A 91 -0.34 21.18 7.96
CA ALA A 91 0.68 20.60 8.84
C ALA A 91 1.84 21.57 9.10
N LEU A 92 2.24 22.36 8.11
CA LEU A 92 3.27 23.40 8.27
C LEU A 92 2.78 24.54 9.17
N ALA A 93 1.54 24.98 8.98
CA ALA A 93 0.92 26.00 9.84
C ALA A 93 0.85 25.58 11.31
N PHE A 94 0.73 24.28 11.61
CA PHE A 94 0.84 23.80 12.99
C PHE A 94 2.22 24.15 13.57
N TRP A 95 3.30 23.85 12.83
CA TRP A 95 4.67 24.09 13.29
C TRP A 95 5.10 25.56 13.32
N GLU A 96 4.53 26.41 12.48
CA GLU A 96 4.72 27.87 12.54
C GLU A 96 4.16 28.47 13.85
N ASN A 97 3.11 27.87 14.39
CA ASN A 97 2.45 28.33 15.61
C ASN A 97 2.95 27.61 16.88
N GLU A 98 3.68 26.50 16.73
CA GLU A 98 4.19 25.70 17.83
C GLU A 98 5.52 26.26 18.37
N SER A 99 5.75 26.13 19.68
CA SER A 99 6.98 26.59 20.30
C SER A 99 8.13 25.60 20.07
N THR A 100 8.72 25.65 18.88
CA THR A 100 9.84 24.78 18.49
C THR A 100 11.20 25.30 18.93
N GLY A 101 11.26 26.56 19.36
CA GLY A 101 12.52 27.30 19.56
C GLY A 101 13.10 27.90 18.27
N TYR A 102 12.44 27.67 17.13
CA TYR A 102 12.79 28.27 15.84
C TYR A 102 11.77 29.35 15.44
N GLY A 103 12.23 30.36 14.70
CA GLY A 103 11.34 31.24 13.93
C GLY A 103 11.07 30.57 12.58
N LEU A 104 9.92 29.93 12.44
CA LEU A 104 9.53 29.19 11.24
C LEU A 104 8.49 29.98 10.45
N ASP A 105 8.75 30.12 9.15
CA ASP A 105 7.79 30.53 8.13
C ASP A 105 8.01 29.57 6.95
N TYR A 106 6.95 28.89 6.51
CA TYR A 106 7.04 27.95 5.40
C TYR A 106 6.34 28.48 4.16
N ARG A 107 6.89 28.12 3.00
CA ARG A 107 6.28 28.40 1.70
C ARG A 107 6.26 27.16 0.83
N VAL A 108 5.06 26.66 0.53
CA VAL A 108 4.92 25.56 -0.42
C VAL A 108 5.13 26.09 -1.85
N VAL A 109 6.11 25.54 -2.56
CA VAL A 109 6.49 25.98 -3.90
C VAL A 109 5.81 25.16 -5.00
N ASP A 110 5.80 25.67 -6.22
CA ASP A 110 5.29 24.96 -7.39
C ASP A 110 6.31 23.97 -7.96
N ASP A 111 5.86 23.05 -8.83
CA ASP A 111 6.71 22.00 -9.41
C ASP A 111 7.96 22.52 -10.13
N ALA A 112 7.89 23.72 -10.70
CA ALA A 112 9.02 24.36 -11.37
C ALA A 112 10.18 24.66 -10.42
N ASP A 113 9.88 24.93 -9.16
CA ASP A 113 10.84 25.28 -8.10
C ASP A 113 11.10 24.08 -7.16
N ALA A 114 10.42 22.95 -7.36
CA ALA A 114 10.49 21.79 -6.46
C ALA A 114 11.88 21.13 -6.42
N ALA A 115 12.74 21.37 -7.41
CA ALA A 115 14.10 20.84 -7.43
C ALA A 115 14.98 21.47 -6.34
N ASP A 116 14.75 22.75 -6.05
CA ASP A 116 15.59 23.59 -5.17
C ASP A 116 14.94 23.84 -3.80
N ALA A 117 13.85 23.14 -3.48
CA ALA A 117 13.15 23.30 -2.21
C ALA A 117 13.91 22.68 -1.02
N ASP A 118 13.95 23.40 0.11
CA ASP A 118 14.62 22.98 1.34
C ASP A 118 14.09 21.65 1.90
N VAL A 119 12.77 21.45 1.80
CA VAL A 119 12.08 20.23 2.22
C VAL A 119 11.31 19.65 1.05
N ARG A 120 11.35 18.33 0.90
CA ARG A 120 10.59 17.61 -0.14
C ARG A 120 9.67 16.57 0.48
N VAL A 121 8.38 16.86 0.45
CA VAL A 121 7.31 15.94 0.84
C VAL A 121 6.91 15.10 -0.37
N ARG A 122 7.09 13.79 -0.29
CA ARG A 122 6.67 12.83 -1.32
C ARG A 122 5.52 11.97 -0.81
N PHE A 123 4.41 11.97 -1.53
CA PHE A 123 3.34 11.01 -1.34
C PHE A 123 3.65 9.75 -2.16
N VAL A 124 3.59 8.58 -1.51
CA VAL A 124 3.97 7.29 -2.09
C VAL A 124 2.92 6.23 -1.77
N ASP A 125 2.89 5.16 -2.57
CA ASP A 125 1.90 4.09 -2.36
C ASP A 125 2.18 3.26 -1.09
N ASP A 126 3.45 3.12 -0.69
CA ASP A 126 3.86 2.30 0.47
C ASP A 126 5.19 2.81 1.06
N ILE A 127 5.30 2.81 2.39
CA ILE A 127 6.55 3.04 3.14
C ILE A 127 7.18 1.71 3.53
N VAL A 128 7.82 1.05 2.56
CA VAL A 128 8.46 -0.26 2.76
C VAL A 128 9.65 -0.22 3.73
N ARG A 129 10.28 0.96 3.88
CA ARG A 129 11.47 1.14 4.71
C ARG A 129 11.61 2.58 5.22
N CYS A 130 11.71 2.73 6.53
CA CYS A 130 12.15 3.94 7.20
C CYS A 130 13.41 3.69 8.04
N SER A 131 14.40 4.57 7.96
CA SER A 131 15.66 4.47 8.74
C SER A 131 16.37 3.10 8.67
N GLY A 132 16.27 2.40 7.53
CA GLY A 132 16.88 1.08 7.32
C GLY A 132 16.07 -0.10 7.85
N ILE A 133 14.95 0.14 8.53
CA ILE A 133 14.06 -0.88 9.10
C ILE A 133 12.91 -1.14 8.12
N HIS A 134 12.63 -2.42 7.85
CA HIS A 134 11.48 -2.82 7.05
C HIS A 134 10.26 -2.99 7.96
N SER A 135 9.16 -2.32 7.62
CA SER A 135 7.91 -2.36 8.35
C SER A 135 6.77 -2.16 7.35
N GLU A 136 5.75 -3.01 7.43
CA GLU A 136 4.51 -2.88 6.62
C GLU A 136 3.45 -2.04 7.35
N ARG A 137 3.84 -1.38 8.46
CA ARG A 137 2.95 -0.58 9.31
C ARG A 137 3.30 0.91 9.31
N ASP A 138 4.41 1.27 8.67
CA ASP A 138 4.87 2.65 8.62
C ASP A 138 3.98 3.41 7.62
N VAL A 139 3.39 4.51 8.06
CA VAL A 139 2.51 5.36 7.23
C VAL A 139 3.18 6.67 6.83
N GLY A 140 4.36 6.94 7.40
CA GLY A 140 5.16 8.13 7.21
C GLY A 140 6.63 7.83 7.48
N CYS A 141 7.52 8.66 6.93
CA CYS A 141 8.93 8.61 7.23
C CYS A 141 9.62 9.92 6.84
N ALA A 142 10.37 10.51 7.75
CA ALA A 142 11.19 11.69 7.51
C ALA A 142 12.66 11.49 7.88
N ASP A 143 13.51 12.35 7.30
CA ASP A 143 14.86 12.56 7.82
C ASP A 143 14.77 13.16 9.23
N TYR A 144 15.48 12.55 10.18
CA TYR A 144 15.66 13.11 11.51
C TYR A 144 16.79 14.14 11.51
N VAL A 145 16.49 15.36 11.93
CA VAL A 145 17.47 16.45 12.05
C VAL A 145 17.66 16.80 13.53
N PRO A 146 18.77 16.40 14.16
CA PRO A 146 19.01 16.70 15.57
C PRO A 146 18.97 18.20 15.85
N ARG A 147 18.47 18.60 17.03
CA ARG A 147 18.43 20.02 17.42
C ARG A 147 19.82 20.66 17.35
N GLY A 148 19.92 21.79 16.65
CA GLY A 148 21.17 22.52 16.43
C GLY A 148 22.08 21.96 15.32
N ALA A 149 21.66 20.90 14.63
CA ALA A 149 22.32 20.43 13.42
C ALA A 149 21.80 21.18 12.18
N ALA A 150 22.63 21.24 11.14
CA ALA A 150 22.17 21.65 9.82
C ALA A 150 21.37 20.52 9.16
N ALA A 151 20.26 20.88 8.53
CA ALA A 151 19.43 19.94 7.79
C ALA A 151 20.14 19.45 6.51
N PRO A 152 19.85 18.22 6.05
CA PRO A 152 20.22 17.79 4.71
C PRO A 152 19.49 18.63 3.65
N ASP A 153 20.07 18.73 2.46
CA ASP A 153 19.50 19.48 1.33
C ASP A 153 19.28 18.56 0.11
N PRO A 154 18.02 18.26 -0.27
CA PRO A 154 16.79 18.59 0.45
C PRO A 154 16.52 17.62 1.61
N THR A 155 15.82 18.09 2.65
CA THR A 155 15.27 17.21 3.69
C THR A 155 14.10 16.40 3.13
N ALA A 156 14.13 15.08 3.30
CA ALA A 156 13.09 14.21 2.78
C ALA A 156 11.99 13.94 3.82
N VAL A 157 10.74 14.06 3.39
CA VAL A 157 9.55 13.57 4.08
C VAL A 157 8.78 12.68 3.10
N ARG A 158 8.31 11.53 3.55
CA ARG A 158 7.50 10.59 2.76
C ARG A 158 6.25 10.24 3.54
N VAL A 159 5.11 10.22 2.87
CA VAL A 159 3.81 9.90 3.48
C VAL A 159 3.06 8.92 2.57
N GLU A 160 2.50 7.88 3.17
CA GLU A 160 1.69 6.91 2.44
C GLU A 160 0.35 7.53 1.98
N THR A 161 -0.07 7.22 0.76
CA THR A 161 -1.38 7.62 0.22
C THR A 161 -2.52 6.74 0.75
N GLY A 162 -3.76 7.05 0.37
CA GLY A 162 -4.92 6.22 0.74
C GLY A 162 -5.49 6.45 2.13
N TYR A 163 -5.03 7.49 2.85
CA TYR A 163 -5.55 7.89 4.17
C TYR A 163 -6.44 9.13 4.10
N THR A 164 -7.37 9.29 5.04
CA THR A 164 -8.22 10.49 5.16
C THR A 164 -7.39 11.77 5.30
N ASN A 165 -8.01 12.93 5.05
CA ASN A 165 -7.33 14.22 5.19
C ASN A 165 -6.76 14.42 6.59
N GLU A 166 -7.53 14.08 7.62
CA GLU A 166 -7.14 14.19 9.02
C GLU A 166 -5.96 13.28 9.35
N SER A 167 -6.02 12.01 8.98
CA SER A 167 -4.90 11.07 9.18
C SER A 167 -3.65 11.48 8.42
N THR A 168 -3.80 12.02 7.19
CA THR A 168 -2.69 12.52 6.39
C THR A 168 -2.03 13.74 7.03
N VAL A 169 -2.81 14.70 7.52
CA VAL A 169 -2.30 15.90 8.22
C VAL A 169 -1.59 15.51 9.51
N GLU A 170 -2.14 14.61 10.31
CA GLU A 170 -1.49 14.13 11.53
C GLU A 170 -0.14 13.45 11.23
N THR A 171 -0.07 12.63 10.18
CA THR A 171 1.19 12.00 9.75
C THR A 171 2.18 13.08 9.30
N LEU A 172 1.77 14.03 8.46
CA LEU A 172 2.63 15.15 8.05
C LEU A 172 3.14 15.96 9.25
N THR A 173 2.29 16.27 10.22
CA THR A 173 2.68 16.97 11.44
C THR A 173 3.76 16.19 12.19
N HIS A 174 3.57 14.88 12.37
CA HIS A 174 4.53 13.99 13.01
C HIS A 174 5.89 13.97 12.27
N GLU A 175 5.85 13.69 10.96
CA GLU A 175 7.05 13.56 10.13
C GLU A 175 7.84 14.88 10.05
N VAL A 176 7.16 16.02 9.94
CA VAL A 176 7.83 17.34 10.00
C VAL A 176 8.46 17.57 11.37
N GLY A 177 7.89 17.05 12.46
CA GLY A 177 8.50 17.09 13.79
C GLY A 177 9.90 16.47 13.84
N HIS A 178 10.11 15.33 13.17
CA HIS A 178 11.44 14.72 13.06
C HIS A 178 12.45 15.63 12.36
N THR A 179 12.03 16.40 11.37
CA THR A 179 12.87 17.40 10.69
C THR A 179 13.24 18.60 11.57
N LEU A 180 12.57 18.74 12.73
CA LEU A 180 12.81 19.79 13.72
C LEU A 180 13.50 19.24 14.98
N GLY A 181 13.83 17.95 14.99
CA GLY A 181 14.56 17.27 16.06
C GLY A 181 13.70 16.71 17.18
N TYR A 182 12.40 16.51 16.95
CA TYR A 182 11.54 15.74 17.84
C TYR A 182 11.70 14.24 17.58
N GLU A 183 11.69 13.45 18.64
CA GLU A 183 11.76 11.99 18.61
C GLU A 183 10.45 11.38 19.11
N HIS A 184 10.28 10.07 18.92
CA HIS A 184 9.10 9.39 19.49
C HIS A 184 9.09 9.41 21.03
N ASP A 185 10.27 9.48 21.66
CA ASP A 185 10.40 9.54 23.12
C ASP A 185 9.87 10.86 23.71
N ASP A 186 9.66 11.87 22.87
CA ASP A 186 9.03 13.13 23.25
C ASP A 186 7.49 13.02 23.39
N ALA A 187 6.89 11.87 23.08
CA ALA A 187 5.44 11.67 23.01
C ALA A 187 4.67 11.91 24.33
N ASP A 188 5.35 11.80 25.48
CA ASP A 188 4.74 12.10 26.79
C ASP A 188 4.40 13.60 26.93
N GLU A 189 5.23 14.47 26.37
CA GLU A 189 5.00 15.93 26.35
C GLU A 189 4.27 16.36 25.07
N TYR A 190 4.58 15.70 23.95
CA TYR A 190 4.08 16.02 22.61
C TYR A 190 3.38 14.81 21.98
N PRO A 191 2.10 14.54 22.31
CA PRO A 191 1.41 13.32 21.89
C PRO A 191 1.34 13.08 20.37
N PHE A 192 1.48 14.12 19.55
CA PHE A 192 1.55 14.00 18.10
C PHE A 192 2.86 13.34 17.60
N MET A 193 3.89 13.21 18.45
CA MET A 193 5.11 12.46 18.20
C MET A 193 5.01 10.98 18.60
N ALA A 194 3.85 10.49 19.05
CA ALA A 194 3.68 9.08 19.40
C ALA A 194 3.98 8.16 18.20
N ALA A 195 4.82 7.15 18.41
CA ALA A 195 5.23 6.19 17.39
C ALA A 195 4.06 5.35 16.82
N GLU A 196 3.00 5.16 17.60
CA GLU A 196 1.83 4.39 17.20
C GLU A 196 0.56 5.23 17.35
N THR A 197 -0.10 5.48 16.23
CA THR A 197 -1.39 6.17 16.20
C THR A 197 -2.33 5.46 15.22
N ARG A 198 -3.64 5.46 15.52
CA ARG A 198 -4.63 4.87 14.63
C ARG A 198 -4.86 5.80 13.45
N LYS A 199 -4.62 5.30 12.24
CA LYS A 199 -4.94 6.00 10.99
C LYS A 199 -6.18 5.45 10.33
N VAL A 200 -6.91 6.31 9.62
CA VAL A 200 -8.15 5.97 8.92
C VAL A 200 -7.89 6.02 7.42
N ARG A 201 -8.12 4.90 6.73
CA ARG A 201 -8.01 4.82 5.27
C ARG A 201 -9.22 5.43 4.58
N LEU A 202 -9.03 5.90 3.35
CA LEU A 202 -10.11 6.34 2.49
C LEU A 202 -10.99 5.14 2.11
N PRO A 203 -12.31 5.33 1.95
CA PRO A 203 -13.19 4.28 1.46
C PRO A 203 -12.72 3.77 0.10
N THR A 204 -12.70 2.46 -0.06
CA THR A 204 -12.44 1.75 -1.31
C THR A 204 -13.73 1.04 -1.73
N PRO A 205 -14.01 0.88 -3.03
CA PRO A 205 -15.22 0.18 -3.44
C PRO A 205 -15.29 -1.25 -2.89
N ASN A 206 -16.38 -1.56 -2.19
CA ASN A 206 -16.67 -2.90 -1.68
C ASN A 206 -16.66 -3.91 -2.83
N ALA A 207 -16.22 -5.13 -2.57
CA ALA A 207 -16.14 -6.22 -3.53
C ALA A 207 -17.48 -6.44 -4.24
N THR A 208 -18.60 -6.35 -3.51
CA THR A 208 -19.96 -6.51 -4.05
C THR A 208 -20.35 -5.42 -5.05
N SER A 209 -19.73 -4.24 -4.98
CA SER A 209 -19.90 -3.17 -5.96
C SER A 209 -19.02 -3.33 -7.20
N LEU A 210 -18.05 -4.26 -7.17
CA LEU A 210 -17.18 -4.55 -8.30
C LEU A 210 -17.87 -5.49 -9.29
N ALA A 211 -17.60 -5.29 -10.59
CA ALA A 211 -18.03 -6.22 -11.61
C ALA A 211 -17.47 -7.65 -11.42
N ASN A 212 -16.30 -7.76 -10.77
CA ASN A 212 -15.71 -9.04 -10.36
C ASN A 212 -15.16 -8.93 -8.92
N PRO A 213 -15.92 -9.38 -7.89
CA PRO A 213 -15.49 -9.32 -6.49
C PRO A 213 -14.24 -10.14 -6.17
N TRP A 214 -13.92 -11.16 -6.98
CA TRP A 214 -12.78 -12.06 -6.75
C TRP A 214 -11.47 -11.52 -7.33
N LYS A 215 -11.55 -10.62 -8.31
CA LYS A 215 -10.40 -10.16 -9.11
C LYS A 215 -9.58 -11.33 -9.69
N LYS A 216 -10.28 -12.40 -10.09
CA LYS A 216 -9.74 -13.61 -10.71
C LYS A 216 -10.54 -13.94 -11.95
N ASP A 217 -9.88 -14.47 -12.96
CA ASP A 217 -10.52 -14.92 -14.21
C ASP A 217 -10.96 -16.38 -14.15
N SER A 218 -10.66 -17.09 -13.06
CA SER A 218 -11.09 -18.47 -12.85
C SER A 218 -11.38 -18.73 -11.38
N LEU A 219 -12.45 -19.48 -11.10
CA LEU A 219 -12.82 -19.91 -9.76
C LEU A 219 -12.95 -21.42 -9.69
N ARG A 220 -12.45 -22.02 -8.62
CA ARG A 220 -12.48 -23.47 -8.39
C ARG A 220 -13.37 -23.84 -7.21
N VAL A 221 -14.29 -24.77 -7.46
CA VAL A 221 -15.24 -25.32 -6.49
C VAL A 221 -14.80 -26.73 -6.10
N TYR A 222 -14.58 -26.94 -4.80
CA TYR A 222 -14.30 -28.26 -4.24
C TYR A 222 -15.45 -28.70 -3.34
N ALA A 223 -15.87 -29.96 -3.43
CA ALA A 223 -16.88 -30.53 -2.56
C ALA A 223 -16.28 -31.57 -1.60
N ALA A 224 -16.55 -31.39 -0.31
CA ALA A 224 -16.10 -32.25 0.78
C ALA A 224 -17.26 -33.10 1.30
N TYR A 225 -17.03 -34.41 1.43
CA TYR A 225 -18.02 -35.39 1.85
C TYR A 225 -17.58 -36.18 3.10
N PRO A 226 -17.19 -35.51 4.21
CA PRO A 226 -16.59 -36.18 5.37
C PRO A 226 -17.54 -37.22 6.01
N ASP A 227 -18.84 -36.92 6.07
CA ASP A 227 -19.85 -37.76 6.75
C ASP A 227 -20.72 -38.58 5.79
N ILE A 228 -20.40 -38.56 4.49
CA ILE A 228 -21.19 -39.25 3.46
C ILE A 228 -20.46 -40.51 3.01
N MET A 229 -21.12 -41.65 3.16
CA MET A 229 -20.64 -42.93 2.64
C MET A 229 -20.48 -42.84 1.13
N GLU A 230 -19.39 -43.40 0.60
CA GLU A 230 -19.09 -43.37 -0.84
C GLU A 230 -20.25 -43.86 -1.71
N THR A 231 -20.96 -44.90 -1.28
CA THR A 231 -22.13 -45.46 -1.96
C THR A 231 -23.34 -44.51 -2.04
N GLN A 232 -23.36 -43.45 -1.24
CA GLN A 232 -24.42 -42.45 -1.18
C GLN A 232 -23.99 -41.11 -1.82
N ARG A 233 -22.73 -40.97 -2.23
CA ARG A 233 -22.17 -39.68 -2.69
C ARG A 233 -22.67 -39.25 -4.06
N LEU A 234 -23.11 -40.18 -4.91
CA LEU A 234 -23.48 -39.87 -6.29
C LEU A 234 -24.49 -38.72 -6.39
N GLU A 235 -25.58 -38.79 -5.62
CA GLU A 235 -26.61 -37.74 -5.60
C GLU A 235 -26.05 -36.37 -5.14
N TYR A 236 -25.07 -36.35 -4.23
CA TYR A 236 -24.44 -35.11 -3.78
C TYR A 236 -23.50 -34.53 -4.84
N VAL A 237 -22.77 -35.39 -5.55
CA VAL A 237 -21.89 -34.99 -6.66
C VAL A 237 -22.72 -34.40 -7.79
N GLU A 238 -23.77 -35.10 -8.20
CA GLU A 238 -24.68 -34.64 -9.26
C GLU A 238 -25.35 -33.31 -8.91
N GLY A 239 -25.74 -33.11 -7.64
CA GLY A 239 -26.30 -31.83 -7.18
C GLY A 239 -25.31 -30.68 -7.26
N VAL A 240 -24.05 -30.89 -6.87
CA VAL A 240 -22.99 -29.86 -6.99
C VAL A 240 -22.65 -29.60 -8.45
N GLU A 241 -22.52 -30.64 -9.27
CA GLU A 241 -22.25 -30.53 -10.70
C GLU A 241 -23.32 -29.71 -11.41
N ARG A 242 -24.60 -30.03 -11.18
CA ARG A 242 -25.72 -29.28 -11.74
C ARG A 242 -25.71 -27.80 -11.34
N ALA A 243 -25.33 -27.50 -10.09
CA ALA A 243 -25.31 -26.13 -9.58
C ALA A 243 -24.18 -25.33 -10.22
N VAL A 244 -23.02 -25.94 -10.37
CA VAL A 244 -21.88 -25.32 -11.04
C VAL A 244 -22.16 -25.16 -12.54
N ASP A 245 -22.77 -26.16 -13.19
CA ASP A 245 -23.11 -26.11 -14.61
C ASP A 245 -24.17 -25.04 -14.91
N TYR A 246 -25.16 -24.86 -14.03
CA TYR A 246 -26.15 -23.78 -14.13
C TYR A 246 -25.45 -22.42 -14.34
N TYR A 247 -24.49 -22.07 -13.50
CA TYR A 247 -23.75 -20.78 -13.62
C TYR A 247 -22.77 -20.73 -14.80
N ARG A 248 -22.35 -21.87 -15.36
CA ARG A 248 -21.47 -21.90 -16.56
C ARG A 248 -22.23 -21.71 -17.85
N THR A 249 -23.42 -22.32 -17.96
CA THR A 249 -24.16 -22.42 -19.22
C THR A 249 -25.19 -21.34 -19.37
N ASP A 250 -25.71 -20.81 -18.26
CA ASP A 250 -26.72 -19.78 -18.29
C ASP A 250 -26.05 -18.40 -18.43
N GLU A 251 -26.71 -17.48 -19.13
CA GLU A 251 -26.40 -16.04 -19.05
C GLU A 251 -26.88 -15.49 -17.69
N SER A 252 -26.71 -16.25 -16.60
CA SER A 252 -27.04 -15.80 -15.27
C SER A 252 -26.22 -14.54 -15.02
N SER A 253 -26.89 -13.44 -14.71
CA SER A 253 -26.26 -12.13 -14.53
C SER A 253 -25.32 -12.08 -13.33
N THR A 254 -25.29 -13.13 -12.51
CA THR A 254 -24.62 -13.13 -11.22
C THR A 254 -23.17 -13.62 -11.30
N LEU A 255 -22.81 -14.58 -12.16
CA LEU A 255 -21.40 -14.95 -12.34
C LEU A 255 -20.66 -13.79 -13.04
N PRO A 256 -19.56 -13.25 -12.47
CA PRO A 256 -18.83 -12.16 -13.08
C PRO A 256 -18.40 -12.46 -14.51
N ALA A 257 -18.62 -11.51 -15.42
CA ALA A 257 -18.28 -11.66 -16.82
C ALA A 257 -16.79 -11.99 -17.00
N GLY A 258 -16.51 -13.01 -17.83
CA GLY A 258 -15.14 -13.47 -18.12
C GLY A 258 -14.54 -14.43 -17.09
N VAL A 259 -15.28 -14.80 -16.04
CA VAL A 259 -14.82 -15.78 -15.04
C VAL A 259 -15.15 -17.21 -15.47
N ASP A 260 -14.13 -18.07 -15.49
CA ASP A 260 -14.23 -19.50 -15.75
C ASP A 260 -14.43 -20.27 -14.44
N LEU A 261 -15.64 -20.77 -14.21
CA LEU A 261 -16.00 -21.54 -13.01
C LEU A 261 -15.73 -23.03 -13.24
N ARG A 262 -14.95 -23.70 -12.36
CA ARG A 262 -14.58 -25.12 -12.52
C ARG A 262 -14.71 -25.93 -11.23
N LEU A 263 -15.00 -27.23 -11.37
CA LEU A 263 -14.86 -28.17 -10.26
C LEU A 263 -13.39 -28.57 -10.11
N THR A 264 -12.96 -28.87 -8.89
CA THR A 264 -11.64 -29.40 -8.58
C THR A 264 -11.72 -30.49 -7.52
N ASP A 265 -10.85 -31.49 -7.62
CA ASP A 265 -10.63 -32.50 -6.58
C ASP A 265 -9.56 -32.07 -5.56
N ASN A 266 -8.90 -30.92 -5.78
CA ASN A 266 -7.87 -30.40 -4.89
C ASN A 266 -8.43 -29.29 -3.99
N ARG A 267 -8.71 -29.62 -2.73
CA ARG A 267 -9.21 -28.65 -1.72
C ARG A 267 -8.31 -27.43 -1.54
N SER A 268 -6.99 -27.58 -1.65
CA SER A 268 -6.04 -26.48 -1.44
C SER A 268 -6.01 -25.47 -2.59
N GLU A 269 -6.53 -25.84 -3.75
CA GLU A 269 -6.66 -24.96 -4.92
C GLU A 269 -8.06 -24.35 -5.04
N ALA A 270 -8.98 -24.70 -4.14
CA ALA A 270 -10.37 -24.27 -4.21
C ALA A 270 -10.55 -22.85 -3.66
N ASP A 271 -11.25 -22.01 -4.43
CA ASP A 271 -11.74 -20.70 -4.01
C ASP A 271 -13.05 -20.85 -3.23
N ILE A 272 -13.87 -21.81 -3.64
CA ILE A 272 -15.17 -22.12 -3.04
C ILE A 272 -15.13 -23.56 -2.52
N VAL A 273 -15.44 -23.75 -1.25
CA VAL A 273 -15.51 -25.08 -0.62
C VAL A 273 -16.94 -25.36 -0.19
N VAL A 274 -17.52 -26.44 -0.73
CA VAL A 274 -18.81 -26.98 -0.30
C VAL A 274 -18.53 -28.13 0.67
N GLU A 275 -19.05 -28.07 1.88
CA GLU A 275 -18.87 -29.11 2.90
C GLU A 275 -20.23 -29.69 3.31
N PHE A 276 -20.38 -31.00 3.13
CA PHE A 276 -21.59 -31.74 3.46
C PHE A 276 -21.45 -32.45 4.81
N THR A 277 -22.37 -32.15 5.72
CA THR A 277 -22.42 -32.76 7.07
C THR A 277 -23.80 -33.36 7.36
N ARG A 278 -23.87 -34.28 8.32
CA ARG A 278 -25.11 -34.99 8.68
C ARG A 278 -25.50 -34.85 10.15
N THR A 279 -25.02 -33.79 10.81
CA THR A 279 -25.14 -33.64 12.26
C THR A 279 -26.00 -32.43 12.62
N GLY A 280 -27.06 -32.63 13.39
CA GLY A 280 -27.91 -31.52 13.87
C GLY A 280 -29.03 -31.14 12.90
N THR A 281 -29.44 -29.87 12.92
CA THR A 281 -30.62 -29.37 12.21
C THR A 281 -30.36 -29.18 10.72
N ALA A 282 -31.34 -29.52 9.88
CA ALA A 282 -31.33 -29.25 8.44
C ALA A 282 -31.10 -27.75 8.18
N THR A 283 -29.97 -27.40 7.58
CA THR A 283 -29.60 -26.00 7.29
C THR A 283 -28.52 -25.95 6.21
N SER A 284 -28.42 -24.82 5.52
CA SER A 284 -27.24 -24.48 4.74
C SER A 284 -26.81 -23.05 5.05
N VAL A 285 -25.50 -22.80 5.03
CA VAL A 285 -24.91 -21.51 5.39
C VAL A 285 -23.73 -21.22 4.47
N GLY A 286 -23.72 -20.03 3.87
CA GLY A 286 -22.57 -19.46 3.17
C GLY A 286 -21.75 -18.56 4.08
N ARG A 287 -20.42 -18.61 3.94
CA ARG A 287 -19.47 -17.71 4.61
C ARG A 287 -18.46 -17.18 3.62
N ARG A 288 -18.28 -15.87 3.68
CA ARG A 288 -17.42 -15.11 2.79
C ARG A 288 -16.18 -14.66 3.56
N TYR A 289 -15.03 -14.75 2.91
CA TYR A 289 -13.75 -14.25 3.42
C TYR A 289 -13.10 -13.37 2.36
N GLY A 290 -12.39 -12.34 2.79
CA GLY A 290 -11.83 -11.34 1.90
C GLY A 290 -10.79 -10.46 2.56
N TYR A 291 -10.21 -9.57 1.75
CA TYR A 291 -9.40 -8.46 2.25
C TYR A 291 -10.30 -7.31 2.63
N ASN A 292 -10.02 -6.72 3.78
CA ASN A 292 -10.59 -5.47 4.24
C ASN A 292 -9.43 -4.47 4.36
N VAL A 293 -9.43 -3.46 3.50
CA VAL A 293 -8.36 -2.48 3.35
C VAL A 293 -8.80 -1.08 3.74
N ASP A 294 -10.03 -0.89 4.23
CA ASP A 294 -10.49 0.39 4.73
C ASP A 294 -11.12 0.30 6.13
N ALA A 295 -12.01 1.24 6.47
CA ALA A 295 -12.54 1.39 7.81
C ALA A 295 -13.86 0.65 8.05
N ASP A 296 -14.59 0.29 6.99
CA ASP A 296 -15.90 -0.36 7.12
C ASP A 296 -15.75 -1.89 7.18
N PRO A 297 -16.78 -2.67 7.59
CA PRO A 297 -16.63 -4.11 7.78
C PRO A 297 -16.76 -4.94 6.49
N ALA A 298 -17.01 -4.31 5.34
CA ALA A 298 -17.09 -4.99 4.06
C ALA A 298 -15.70 -5.48 3.61
N PHE A 299 -15.69 -6.28 2.55
CA PHE A 299 -14.45 -6.71 1.91
C PHE A 299 -14.35 -6.00 0.56
N GLU A 300 -13.15 -5.59 0.16
CA GLU A 300 -12.87 -4.99 -1.16
C GLU A 300 -12.43 -6.06 -2.18
N GLN A 301 -12.18 -7.28 -1.70
CA GLN A 301 -11.92 -8.45 -2.53
C GLN A 301 -12.28 -9.75 -1.81
N PHE A 302 -12.94 -10.68 -2.49
CA PHE A 302 -13.14 -12.05 -1.98
C PHE A 302 -11.90 -12.91 -2.20
N THR A 303 -11.57 -13.69 -1.18
CA THR A 303 -10.43 -14.62 -1.21
C THR A 303 -10.88 -16.08 -1.07
N ARG A 304 -12.02 -16.32 -0.42
CA ARG A 304 -12.58 -17.64 -0.20
C ARG A 304 -14.08 -17.56 0.11
N TYR A 305 -14.81 -18.60 -0.29
CA TYR A 305 -16.19 -18.81 0.12
C TYR A 305 -16.38 -20.24 0.63
N GLU A 306 -17.14 -20.39 1.69
CA GLU A 306 -17.44 -21.69 2.30
C GLU A 306 -18.94 -21.89 2.36
N ILE A 307 -19.41 -22.99 1.80
CA ILE A 307 -20.80 -23.41 1.83
C ILE A 307 -20.87 -24.63 2.72
N THR A 308 -21.60 -24.56 3.82
CA THR A 308 -21.91 -25.73 4.64
C THR A 308 -23.34 -26.17 4.33
N VAL A 309 -23.53 -27.43 3.94
CA VAL A 309 -24.86 -28.02 3.72
C VAL A 309 -25.02 -29.16 4.72
N ASN A 310 -25.90 -28.99 5.70
CA ASN A 310 -26.04 -29.89 6.82
C ASN A 310 -27.43 -30.52 6.85
N ASN A 311 -27.48 -31.86 6.85
CA ASN A 311 -28.70 -32.63 7.03
C ASN A 311 -29.88 -32.19 6.12
N ILE A 312 -29.57 -31.74 4.90
CA ILE A 312 -30.52 -31.42 3.84
C ILE A 312 -30.80 -32.67 3.02
N ASP A 313 -32.06 -32.84 2.59
CA ASP A 313 -32.47 -33.95 1.74
C ASP A 313 -31.80 -33.89 0.36
N ARG A 314 -31.55 -35.06 -0.22
CA ARG A 314 -30.60 -35.21 -1.32
C ARG A 314 -31.08 -34.59 -2.64
N ASP A 315 -32.39 -34.57 -2.84
CA ASP A 315 -33.10 -33.87 -3.91
C ASP A 315 -33.01 -32.34 -3.81
N ARG A 316 -32.74 -31.78 -2.61
CA ARG A 316 -32.66 -30.33 -2.39
C ARG A 316 -31.22 -29.80 -2.37
N ILE A 317 -30.20 -30.67 -2.45
CA ILE A 317 -28.79 -30.30 -2.29
C ILE A 317 -28.38 -29.22 -3.28
N GLY A 318 -28.62 -29.46 -4.56
CA GLY A 318 -28.04 -28.59 -5.56
C GLY A 318 -28.76 -27.25 -5.65
N TRP A 319 -30.04 -27.16 -5.25
CA TRP A 319 -30.70 -25.87 -5.04
C TRP A 319 -29.95 -25.04 -3.97
N HIS A 320 -29.63 -25.65 -2.82
CA HIS A 320 -28.90 -24.96 -1.75
C HIS A 320 -27.47 -24.59 -2.17
N VAL A 321 -26.78 -25.45 -2.92
CA VAL A 321 -25.45 -25.14 -3.45
C VAL A 321 -25.53 -23.98 -4.44
N GLY A 322 -26.47 -24.02 -5.39
CA GLY A 322 -26.68 -22.97 -6.38
C GLY A 322 -27.01 -21.62 -5.73
N TYR A 323 -27.96 -21.62 -4.79
CA TYR A 323 -28.30 -20.45 -3.98
C TYR A 323 -27.05 -19.79 -3.38
N TRP A 324 -26.21 -20.55 -2.67
CA TRP A 324 -25.01 -20.01 -2.04
C TRP A 324 -23.90 -19.65 -3.03
N LEU A 325 -23.85 -20.26 -4.22
CA LEU A 325 -22.94 -19.85 -5.29
C LEU A 325 -23.28 -18.44 -5.80
N GLY A 326 -24.56 -18.08 -5.94
CA GLY A 326 -24.94 -16.71 -6.30
C GLY A 326 -24.44 -15.67 -5.29
N TRP A 327 -24.53 -15.96 -4.00
CA TRP A 327 -23.92 -15.14 -2.95
C TRP A 327 -22.39 -15.11 -3.02
N ALA A 328 -21.76 -16.22 -3.39
CA ALA A 328 -20.31 -16.27 -3.61
C ALA A 328 -19.89 -15.36 -4.78
N PHE A 329 -20.76 -15.12 -5.75
CA PHE A 329 -20.49 -14.32 -6.93
C PHE A 329 -20.78 -12.82 -6.79
N GLY A 330 -21.42 -12.41 -5.70
CA GLY A 330 -21.55 -10.99 -5.36
C GLY A 330 -22.95 -10.52 -5.01
N ALA A 331 -23.97 -11.40 -5.05
CA ALA A 331 -25.32 -11.04 -4.61
C ALA A 331 -25.31 -10.44 -3.18
N GLU A 332 -26.12 -9.39 -2.98
CA GLU A 332 -26.31 -8.71 -1.70
C GLU A 332 -27.73 -8.89 -1.15
N SER A 333 -28.66 -9.31 -2.01
CA SER A 333 -30.05 -9.60 -1.72
C SER A 333 -30.54 -10.82 -2.51
N HIS A 334 -31.72 -11.32 -2.14
CA HIS A 334 -32.37 -12.41 -2.88
C HIS A 334 -32.69 -12.00 -4.32
N GLU A 335 -33.07 -10.74 -4.54
CA GLU A 335 -33.42 -10.20 -5.86
C GLU A 335 -32.21 -10.14 -6.83
N ASP A 336 -30.97 -10.21 -6.30
CA ASP A 336 -29.75 -10.26 -7.12
C ASP A 336 -29.41 -11.68 -7.61
N LEU A 337 -30.05 -12.69 -7.04
CA LEU A 337 -29.86 -14.08 -7.43
C LEU A 337 -30.64 -14.37 -8.72
N PRO A 338 -30.19 -15.32 -9.54
CA PRO A 338 -30.92 -15.69 -10.74
C PRO A 338 -31.98 -16.78 -10.39
N PRO A 339 -33.09 -16.88 -11.14
CA PRO A 339 -34.08 -17.93 -10.94
C PRO A 339 -33.49 -19.34 -11.08
N PRO A 340 -33.79 -20.29 -10.18
CA PRO A 340 -34.85 -20.26 -9.18
C PRO A 340 -34.34 -19.94 -7.75
N PHE A 341 -33.22 -19.22 -7.63
CA PHE A 341 -32.61 -18.92 -6.33
C PHE A 341 -33.07 -17.58 -5.73
N ASP A 342 -33.78 -16.77 -6.50
CA ASP A 342 -34.27 -15.44 -6.14
C ASP A 342 -35.47 -15.44 -5.19
N ASP A 343 -36.21 -16.55 -5.13
CA ASP A 343 -37.27 -16.77 -4.14
C ASP A 343 -36.97 -18.00 -3.26
N PRO A 344 -36.38 -17.82 -2.07
CA PRO A 344 -36.16 -18.92 -1.14
C PRO A 344 -37.46 -19.35 -0.42
N GLU A 345 -38.58 -18.65 -0.56
CA GLU A 345 -39.83 -19.07 0.08
C GLU A 345 -40.65 -19.99 -0.82
N GLU A 346 -40.32 -20.06 -2.12
CA GLU A 346 -40.91 -21.01 -3.05
C GLU A 346 -40.53 -22.47 -2.68
N ASP A 347 -41.53 -23.36 -2.71
CA ASP A 347 -41.39 -24.77 -2.35
C ASP A 347 -41.22 -25.65 -3.59
N ASP A 348 -40.33 -25.21 -4.49
CA ASP A 348 -39.96 -25.86 -5.75
C ASP A 348 -38.51 -26.39 -5.73
N ARG A 349 -37.85 -26.35 -4.58
CA ARG A 349 -36.45 -26.78 -4.40
C ARG A 349 -36.18 -28.22 -4.80
N GLU A 350 -37.20 -29.07 -4.72
CA GLU A 350 -37.13 -30.48 -5.11
C GLU A 350 -37.21 -30.67 -6.64
N ASP A 351 -37.69 -29.65 -7.37
CA ASP A 351 -37.86 -29.66 -8.83
C ASP A 351 -36.60 -29.17 -9.58
N TRP A 352 -35.55 -28.80 -8.84
CA TRP A 352 -34.26 -28.31 -9.36
C TRP A 352 -33.30 -29.44 -9.77
#